data_AF-A0A920GVP2-F1
#
_entry.id   AF-A0A920GVP2-F1
#
_cell.length_a   1.000
_cell.length_b   1.000
_cell.length_c   1.000
_cell.angle_alpha   90.00
_cell.angle_beta   90.00
_cell.angle_gamma   90.00
#
_symmetry.space_group_name_H-M   'P 1'
#
loop_
_entity.id
_entity.type
_entity.pdbx_description
1 polymer ?
#
loop_
_entity_poly.entity_id
_entity_poly.type
_entity_poly.pdbx_seq_one_letter_code
_entity_poly.pdbx_strand_id
1 'polypeptide(L)'
;MVSILEPFIDTIIICTITGLVILSSGVWTEKFENKFEESAMCYLDGNYSDQNQQDIAILQDYILSCSGPETFTGREEIVDGVMQNNSITLMHNRSVAEQILYKQDGQLFNGFIVVDNGKLNTENLNVEGNSLLIGADLTGKAFTRSIFGEYGQYIVAIGLLLFAFSTAIAWSYYGDRATVHLFGEGWVLYYRIIYVGAFFTAAIIDTKIVWDIATVIGPIATVPNLLAILFLRKEIKKLDAEYVVVKN
;
A
#
# COMPACT_ATOMS: atom_id res chain seq x y z
N MET A 1 -25.80 -13.49 -12.90
CA MET A 1 -26.09 -12.05 -12.63
C MET A 1 -25.52 -11.55 -11.30
N VAL A 2 -25.43 -12.38 -10.25
CA VAL A 2 -24.81 -12.01 -8.96
C VAL A 2 -23.32 -11.66 -9.09
N SER A 3 -22.58 -12.36 -9.96
CA SER A 3 -21.12 -12.18 -10.15
C SER A 3 -20.67 -10.80 -10.67
N ILE A 4 -21.54 -9.99 -11.30
CA ILE A 4 -21.15 -8.66 -11.81
C ILE A 4 -21.55 -7.54 -10.85
N LEU A 5 -22.51 -7.80 -9.96
CA LEU A 5 -23.02 -6.82 -9.02
C LEU A 5 -22.01 -6.55 -7.90
N GLU A 6 -21.30 -7.58 -7.45
CA GLU A 6 -20.29 -7.47 -6.37
C GLU A 6 -19.09 -6.59 -6.79
N PRO A 7 -18.42 -6.82 -7.95
CA PRO A 7 -17.39 -5.90 -8.44
C PRO A 7 -17.92 -4.50 -8.73
N PHE A 8 -19.16 -4.38 -9.20
CA PHE A 8 -19.77 -3.07 -9.45
C PHE A 8 -19.94 -2.27 -8.16
N ILE A 9 -20.49 -2.89 -7.11
CA ILE A 9 -20.67 -2.22 -5.82
C ILE A 9 -19.31 -1.84 -5.25
N ASP A 10 -18.36 -2.76 -5.18
CA ASP A 10 -17.06 -2.52 -4.54
C ASP A 10 -16.22 -1.50 -5.34
N THR A 11 -15.98 -1.77 -6.62
CA THR A 11 -15.04 -0.97 -7.43
C THR A 11 -15.63 0.35 -7.91
N ILE A 12 -16.93 0.41 -8.22
CA ILE A 12 -17.54 1.65 -8.73
C ILE A 12 -18.17 2.44 -7.60
N ILE A 13 -19.02 1.82 -6.77
CA ILE A 13 -19.75 2.59 -5.75
C ILE A 13 -18.83 2.91 -4.57
N ILE A 14 -18.24 1.90 -3.93
CA ILE A 14 -17.49 2.07 -2.70
C ILE A 14 -16.18 2.84 -2.93
N CYS A 15 -15.39 2.48 -3.96
CA CYS A 15 -14.17 3.25 -4.27
C CYS A 15 -14.46 4.71 -4.65
N THR A 16 -15.54 4.98 -5.40
CA THR A 16 -15.89 6.37 -5.77
C THR A 16 -16.35 7.18 -4.56
N ILE A 17 -17.18 6.61 -3.68
CA ILE A 17 -17.61 7.28 -2.45
C ILE A 17 -16.40 7.56 -1.56
N THR A 18 -15.51 6.59 -1.39
CA THR A 18 -14.30 6.75 -0.58
C THR A 18 -13.39 7.83 -1.16
N GLY A 19 -13.16 7.81 -2.47
CA GLY A 19 -12.40 8.85 -3.16
C GLY A 19 -13.03 10.23 -3.02
N LEU A 20 -14.36 10.33 -3.15
CA LEU A 20 -15.08 11.59 -2.95
C LEU A 20 -14.90 12.12 -1.52
N VAL A 21 -14.99 11.27 -0.51
CA VAL A 21 -14.78 11.65 0.90
C VAL A 21 -13.36 12.17 1.11
N ILE A 22 -12.36 11.49 0.57
CA ILE A 22 -10.95 11.92 0.65
C ILE A 22 -10.78 13.30 -0.02
N LEU A 23 -11.33 13.50 -1.21
CA LEU A 23 -11.23 14.77 -1.93
C LEU A 23 -11.98 15.90 -1.23
N SER A 24 -13.22 15.66 -0.78
CA SER A 24 -14.04 16.69 -0.13
C SER A 24 -13.54 17.07 1.26
N SER A 25 -12.84 16.16 1.94
CA SER A 25 -12.27 16.42 3.26
C SER A 25 -10.99 17.26 3.21
N GLY A 26 -10.28 17.28 2.07
CA GLY A 26 -9.02 18.02 1.89
C GLY A 26 -7.79 17.43 2.59
N VAL A 27 -7.93 16.31 3.31
CA VAL A 27 -6.83 15.74 4.10
C VAL A 27 -5.66 15.21 3.24
N TRP A 28 -5.89 14.98 1.95
CA TRP A 28 -4.88 14.44 1.03
C TRP A 28 -3.75 15.42 0.71
N THR A 29 -3.90 16.71 1.03
CA THR A 29 -2.85 17.73 0.88
C THR A 29 -2.19 18.12 2.21
N GLU A 30 -2.65 17.56 3.33
CA GLU A 30 -2.20 17.94 4.66
C GLU A 30 -1.23 16.91 5.23
N LYS A 31 -0.18 17.39 5.89
CA LYS A 31 0.80 16.56 6.57
C LYS A 31 0.34 16.29 8.00
N PHE A 32 0.45 15.04 8.42
CA PHE A 32 0.10 14.58 9.76
C PHE A 32 1.27 13.83 10.38
N GLU A 33 1.39 13.90 11.69
CA GLU A 33 2.35 13.11 12.45
C GLU A 33 2.05 11.62 12.25
N ASN A 34 3.01 10.87 11.72
CA ASN A 34 2.93 9.43 11.55
C ASN A 34 4.32 8.78 11.71
N LYS A 35 4.31 7.44 11.73
CA LYS A 35 5.52 6.63 11.68
C LYS A 35 5.91 6.38 10.23
N PHE A 36 7.19 6.49 9.92
CA PHE A 36 7.68 6.33 8.57
C PHE A 36 8.04 4.87 8.28
N GLU A 37 7.46 4.30 7.22
CA GLU A 37 7.87 2.98 6.71
C GLU A 37 9.21 3.12 5.98
N GLU A 38 10.20 2.28 6.29
CA GLU A 38 11.54 2.37 5.72
C GLU A 38 11.54 2.29 4.19
N SER A 39 10.68 1.43 3.62
CA SER A 39 10.53 1.29 2.17
C SER A 39 9.91 2.52 1.49
N ALA A 40 9.19 3.37 2.24
CA ALA A 40 8.56 4.59 1.75
C ALA A 40 9.38 5.87 2.01
N MET A 41 10.55 5.73 2.64
CA MET A 41 11.49 6.82 2.87
C MET A 41 12.48 6.99 1.71
N CYS A 42 12.87 8.23 1.43
CA CYS A 42 13.93 8.56 0.51
C CYS A 42 14.70 9.81 0.96
N TYR A 43 16.00 9.67 1.18
CA TYR A 43 16.90 10.77 1.53
C TYR A 43 17.51 11.34 0.26
N LEU A 44 17.34 12.65 0.07
CA LEU A 44 17.87 13.40 -1.05
C LEU A 44 18.95 14.38 -0.57
N ASP A 45 20.02 14.49 -1.35
CA ASP A 45 21.08 15.48 -1.18
C ASP A 45 20.62 16.80 -1.79
N GLY A 46 20.35 17.79 -0.94
CA GLY A 46 19.73 19.05 -1.30
C GLY A 46 18.60 19.42 -0.33
N ASN A 47 18.28 20.72 -0.29
CA ASN A 47 17.12 21.25 0.44
C ASN A 47 16.01 21.55 -0.56
N TYR A 48 15.02 20.66 -0.62
CA TYR A 48 13.90 20.73 -1.55
C TYR A 48 12.59 20.97 -0.80
N SER A 49 11.70 21.74 -1.41
CA SER A 49 10.37 21.98 -0.87
C SER A 49 9.27 21.48 -1.80
N ASP A 50 8.30 20.75 -1.27
CA ASP A 50 7.08 20.38 -1.99
C ASP A 50 6.09 21.54 -2.19
N GLN A 51 6.46 22.76 -1.79
CA GLN A 51 5.73 24.00 -2.07
C GLN A 51 6.27 24.74 -3.30
N ASN A 52 7.52 24.45 -3.73
CA ASN A 52 8.19 25.15 -4.82
C ASN A 52 8.03 24.39 -6.13
N GLN A 53 7.51 25.05 -7.17
CA GLN A 53 7.28 24.45 -8.49
C GLN A 53 8.56 23.88 -9.14
N GLN A 54 9.73 24.48 -8.88
CA GLN A 54 11.00 23.99 -9.43
C GLN A 54 11.43 22.70 -8.75
N ASP A 55 11.35 22.65 -7.43
CA ASP A 55 11.73 21.48 -6.63
C ASP A 55 10.78 20.32 -6.87
N ILE A 56 9.47 20.59 -7.04
CA ILE A 56 8.47 19.56 -7.38
C ILE A 56 8.85 18.79 -8.64
N ALA A 57 9.42 19.46 -9.66
CA ALA A 57 9.84 18.79 -10.89
C ALA A 57 10.96 17.77 -10.63
N ILE A 58 11.86 18.06 -9.69
CA ILE A 58 12.94 17.15 -9.28
C ILE A 58 12.36 16.03 -8.41
N LEU A 59 11.55 16.39 -7.39
CA LEU A 59 10.96 15.45 -6.44
C LEU A 59 10.05 14.41 -7.12
N GLN A 60 9.39 14.77 -8.23
CA GLN A 60 8.53 13.87 -9.00
C GLN A 60 9.23 12.59 -9.45
N ASP A 61 10.52 12.67 -9.80
CA ASP A 61 11.30 11.52 -10.25
C ASP A 61 11.54 10.50 -9.12
N TYR A 62 11.45 10.95 -7.86
CA TYR A 62 11.72 10.13 -6.67
C TYR A 62 10.45 9.63 -5.97
N ILE A 63 9.25 10.02 -6.44
CA ILE A 63 7.96 9.63 -5.83
C ILE A 63 7.72 8.12 -5.86
N LEU A 64 8.11 7.45 -6.95
CA LEU A 64 7.85 6.01 -7.15
C LEU A 64 9.03 5.15 -6.67
N SER A 65 10.25 5.62 -6.94
CA SER A 65 11.49 4.93 -6.66
C SER A 65 12.52 5.91 -6.12
N CYS A 66 13.12 5.58 -4.97
CA CYS A 66 14.26 6.31 -4.44
C CYS A 66 15.53 5.90 -5.21
N SER A 67 15.69 6.43 -6.42
CA SER A 67 16.82 6.12 -7.29
C SER A 67 17.08 7.27 -8.25
N GLY A 68 18.25 7.88 -8.17
CA GLY A 68 18.64 9.00 -9.03
C GLY A 68 19.88 9.72 -8.50
N PRO A 69 20.40 10.72 -9.23
CA PRO A 69 21.64 11.41 -8.88
C PRO A 69 21.53 12.21 -7.57
N GLU A 70 20.33 12.69 -7.22
CA GLU A 70 20.10 13.48 -6.02
C GLU A 70 19.90 12.61 -4.77
N THR A 71 20.03 11.27 -4.84
CA THR A 71 19.92 10.43 -3.64
C THR A 71 21.15 10.61 -2.75
N PHE A 72 20.91 10.87 -1.47
CA PHE A 72 21.99 11.04 -0.51
C PHE A 72 22.66 9.70 -0.16
N THR A 73 23.99 9.70 -0.09
CA THR A 73 24.77 8.56 0.42
C THR A 73 25.84 9.10 1.36
N GLY A 74 25.81 8.67 2.61
CA GLY A 74 26.71 9.19 3.62
C GLY A 74 26.34 8.82 5.04
N ARG A 75 27.04 9.44 5.99
CA ARG A 75 26.79 9.30 7.41
C ARG A 75 26.37 10.65 7.97
N GLU A 76 25.25 10.67 8.67
CA GLU A 76 24.68 11.89 9.23
C GLU A 76 24.55 11.79 10.74
N GLU A 77 24.89 12.88 11.42
CA GLU A 77 24.80 12.96 12.88
C GLU A 77 23.39 13.38 13.30
N ILE A 78 22.82 12.58 14.20
CA ILE A 78 21.55 12.83 14.86
C ILE A 78 21.85 13.16 16.32
N VAL A 79 21.34 14.31 16.77
CA VAL A 79 21.47 14.77 18.15
C VAL A 79 20.07 15.05 18.68
N ASP A 80 19.75 14.48 19.84
CA ASP A 80 18.44 14.52 20.48
C ASP A 80 17.28 14.17 19.53
N GLY A 81 17.52 13.17 18.68
CA GLY A 81 16.55 12.69 17.70
C GLY A 81 16.36 13.60 16.49
N VAL A 82 17.16 14.65 16.31
CA VAL A 82 17.06 15.57 15.17
C VAL A 82 18.33 15.55 14.32
N MET A 83 18.15 15.45 13.00
CA MET A 83 19.25 15.56 12.03
C MET A 83 19.80 16.98 12.03
N GLN A 84 21.12 17.11 12.18
CA GLN A 84 21.77 18.43 12.25
C GLN A 84 22.02 19.05 10.87
N ASN A 85 22.05 18.22 9.83
CA ASN A 85 22.31 18.66 8.47
C ASN A 85 21.02 19.13 7.76
N ASN A 86 20.97 20.43 7.43
CA ASN A 86 19.86 21.03 6.72
C ASN A 86 19.98 20.94 5.19
N SER A 87 21.08 20.35 4.67
CA SER A 87 21.24 20.12 3.24
C SER A 87 20.64 18.80 2.78
N ILE A 88 19.93 18.06 3.62
CA ILE A 88 19.32 16.78 3.28
C ILE A 88 17.82 16.89 3.42
N THR A 89 17.11 16.44 2.39
CA THR A 89 15.65 16.37 2.39
C THR A 89 15.23 14.92 2.55
N LEU A 90 14.46 14.62 3.60
CA LEU A 90 13.79 13.34 3.73
C LEU A 90 12.41 13.42 3.08
N MET A 91 12.14 12.54 2.14
CA MET A 91 10.80 12.28 1.64
C MET A 91 10.19 11.07 2.33
N HIS A 92 8.90 11.17 2.63
CA HIS A 92 8.07 10.04 3.06
C HIS A 92 6.69 10.16 2.43
N ASN A 93 6.13 9.03 1.96
CA ASN A 93 4.80 8.96 1.35
C ASN A 93 4.55 10.04 0.27
N ARG A 94 5.51 10.21 -0.65
CA ARG A 94 5.43 11.14 -1.79
C ARG A 94 5.40 12.62 -1.41
N SER A 95 5.81 12.96 -0.19
CA SER A 95 5.90 14.34 0.31
C SER A 95 7.21 14.58 1.02
N VAL A 96 7.61 15.85 1.14
CA VAL A 96 8.76 16.22 1.98
C VAL A 96 8.34 16.09 3.44
N ALA A 97 9.10 15.32 4.21
CA ALA A 97 8.85 15.13 5.63
C ALA A 97 9.26 16.38 6.43
N GLU A 98 8.49 16.70 7.46
CA GLU A 98 8.73 17.84 8.34
C GLU A 98 8.77 17.37 9.80
N GLN A 99 9.48 18.12 10.67
CA GLN A 99 9.56 17.83 12.11
C GLN A 99 9.98 16.37 12.41
N ILE A 100 11.00 15.91 11.68
CA ILE A 100 11.47 14.53 11.73
C ILE A 100 12.14 14.26 13.07
N LEU A 101 11.77 13.14 13.69
CA LEU A 101 12.29 12.64 14.94
C LEU A 101 12.76 11.20 14.77
N TYR A 102 14.03 10.96 15.13
CA TYR A 102 14.64 9.65 15.15
C TYR A 102 14.61 9.08 16.57
N LYS A 103 14.07 7.88 16.73
CA LYS A 103 13.96 7.18 18.00
C LYS A 103 14.51 5.77 17.90
N GLN A 104 15.21 5.33 18.94
CA GLN A 104 15.65 3.94 19.10
C GLN A 104 15.10 3.42 20.42
N ASP A 105 14.41 2.27 20.40
CA ASP A 105 13.76 1.67 21.58
C ASP A 105 12.84 2.63 22.36
N GLY A 106 12.23 3.59 21.64
CA GLY A 106 11.31 4.58 22.20
C GLY A 106 11.97 5.82 22.82
N GLN A 107 13.30 5.92 22.82
CA GLN A 107 14.05 7.09 23.27
C GLN A 107 14.60 7.88 22.09
N LEU A 108 14.87 9.18 22.29
CA LEU A 108 15.49 10.03 21.27
C LEU A 108 16.87 9.49 20.91
N PHE A 109 17.09 9.27 19.61
CA PHE A 109 18.32 8.71 19.11
C PHE A 109 19.44 9.76 19.11
N ASN A 110 20.62 9.34 19.55
CA ASN A 110 21.84 10.14 19.53
C ASN A 110 22.96 9.30 18.91
N GLY A 111 23.53 9.74 17.79
CA GLY A 111 24.56 8.98 17.08
C GLY A 111 24.57 9.27 15.59
N PHE A 112 25.10 8.33 14.81
CA PHE A 112 25.19 8.47 13.37
C PHE A 112 24.24 7.51 12.68
N ILE A 113 23.45 8.03 11.74
CA ILE A 113 22.76 7.20 10.77
C ILE A 113 23.62 7.01 9.53
N VAL A 114 23.43 5.88 8.87
CA VAL A 114 24.06 5.56 7.59
C VAL A 114 22.94 5.50 6.55
N VAL A 115 23.09 6.29 5.49
CA VAL A 115 22.20 6.30 4.34
C VAL A 115 23.00 5.84 3.13
N ASP A 116 22.45 4.87 2.40
CA ASP A 116 23.04 4.37 1.15
C ASP A 116 22.01 4.47 0.02
N ASN A 117 22.37 5.17 -1.06
CA ASN A 117 21.51 5.44 -2.21
C ASN A 117 20.11 5.95 -1.81
N GLY A 118 20.06 6.89 -0.87
CA GLY A 118 18.84 7.50 -0.37
C GLY A 118 18.02 6.61 0.57
N LYS A 119 18.48 5.42 0.94
CA LYS A 119 17.79 4.52 1.87
C LYS A 119 18.51 4.46 3.21
N LEU A 120 17.72 4.43 4.29
CA LEU A 120 18.24 4.23 5.64
C LEU A 120 18.81 2.82 5.77
N ASN A 121 20.04 2.69 6.28
CA ASN A 121 20.74 1.42 6.49
C ASN A 121 21.10 1.20 7.97
N THR A 122 20.55 2.01 8.87
CA THR A 122 20.75 1.86 10.32
C THR A 122 19.61 1.07 10.91
N GLU A 123 19.91 -0.10 11.48
CA GLU A 123 18.91 -1.01 12.03
C GLU A 123 18.23 -0.45 13.28
N ASN A 124 16.97 -0.89 13.51
CA ASN A 124 16.18 -0.62 14.70
C ASN A 124 15.93 0.87 14.99
N LEU A 125 15.85 1.69 13.95
CA LEU A 125 15.60 3.11 14.07
C LEU A 125 14.17 3.43 13.64
N ASN A 126 13.35 3.91 14.57
CA ASN A 126 12.02 4.41 14.28
C ASN A 126 12.12 5.88 13.87
N VAL A 127 11.66 6.19 12.67
CA VAL A 127 11.57 7.57 12.18
C VAL A 127 10.11 8.00 12.21
N GLU A 128 9.83 9.14 12.82
CA GLU A 128 8.50 9.72 12.95
C GLU A 128 8.53 11.18 12.52
N GLY A 129 7.44 11.71 12.01
CA GLY A 129 7.37 13.11 11.60
C GLY A 129 6.08 13.43 10.88
N ASN A 130 5.96 14.65 10.37
CA ASN A 130 4.81 15.07 9.58
C ASN A 130 5.05 14.74 8.10
N SER A 131 4.18 13.92 7.52
CA SER A 131 4.14 13.66 6.08
C SER A 131 2.70 13.47 5.61
N LEU A 132 2.50 13.32 4.31
CA LEU A 132 1.21 12.84 3.80
C LEU A 132 0.91 11.42 4.32
N LEU A 133 -0.38 11.17 4.57
CA LEU A 133 -0.91 9.83 4.84
C LEU A 133 -1.27 9.14 3.52
N ILE A 134 -1.18 7.82 3.48
CA ILE A 134 -1.62 7.00 2.34
C ILE A 134 -2.53 5.86 2.82
N GLY A 135 -3.26 5.27 1.88
CA GLY A 135 -4.02 4.03 2.12
C GLY A 135 -5.08 4.15 3.22
N ALA A 136 -5.04 3.22 4.18
CA ALA A 136 -6.00 3.12 5.27
C ALA A 136 -5.94 4.32 6.22
N ASP A 137 -4.74 4.82 6.54
CA ASP A 137 -4.57 5.95 7.44
C ASP A 137 -5.16 7.23 6.86
N LEU A 138 -4.92 7.49 5.57
CA LEU A 138 -5.51 8.61 4.85
C LEU A 138 -7.04 8.53 4.86
N THR A 139 -7.57 7.33 4.59
CA THR A 139 -9.02 7.10 4.55
C THR A 139 -9.64 7.27 5.93
N GLY A 140 -9.03 6.71 6.97
CA GLY A 140 -9.46 6.87 8.36
C GLY A 140 -9.50 8.35 8.75
N LYS A 141 -8.45 9.11 8.41
CA LYS A 141 -8.37 10.54 8.68
C LYS A 141 -9.38 11.36 7.88
N ALA A 142 -9.62 11.03 6.62
CA ALA A 142 -10.65 11.69 5.81
C ALA A 142 -12.04 11.53 6.42
N PHE A 143 -12.34 10.32 6.92
CA PHE A 143 -13.63 10.03 7.55
C PHE A 143 -13.82 10.74 8.89
N THR A 144 -12.76 11.23 9.55
CA THR A 144 -12.95 12.06 10.76
C THR A 144 -13.54 13.44 10.47
N ARG A 145 -13.38 13.94 9.23
CA ARG A 145 -14.01 15.18 8.74
C ARG A 145 -15.43 14.98 8.20
N SER A 146 -15.94 13.75 8.26
CA SER A 146 -17.32 13.44 7.88
C SER A 146 -18.32 13.87 8.96
N ILE A 147 -19.61 13.69 8.69
CA ILE A 147 -20.70 13.88 9.66
C ILE A 147 -20.54 13.03 10.93
N PHE A 148 -19.74 11.96 10.86
CA PHE A 148 -19.47 11.06 11.96
C PHE A 148 -18.38 11.57 12.92
N GLY A 149 -17.69 12.67 12.57
CA GLY A 149 -16.59 13.22 13.38
C GLY A 149 -15.51 12.16 13.64
N GLU A 150 -14.87 12.22 14.81
CA GLU A 150 -13.85 11.26 15.25
C GLU A 150 -14.28 9.79 15.21
N TYR A 151 -15.59 9.48 15.18
CA TYR A 151 -16.07 8.11 15.06
C TYR A 151 -15.89 7.53 13.65
N GLY A 152 -15.72 8.38 12.63
CA GLY A 152 -15.55 7.96 11.25
C GLY A 152 -14.36 7.02 11.04
N GLN A 153 -13.25 7.25 11.74
CA GLN A 153 -12.06 6.38 11.63
C GLN A 153 -12.33 4.95 12.11
N TYR A 154 -13.15 4.77 13.15
CA TYR A 154 -13.49 3.44 13.65
C TYR A 154 -14.41 2.67 12.70
N ILE A 155 -15.33 3.38 12.02
CA ILE A 155 -16.18 2.78 10.98
C ILE A 155 -15.30 2.22 9.85
N VAL A 156 -14.32 3.01 9.40
CA VAL A 156 -13.36 2.57 8.38
C VAL A 156 -12.55 1.38 8.87
N ALA A 157 -12.03 1.42 10.09
CA ALA A 157 -11.23 0.33 10.65
C ALA A 157 -12.01 -1.00 10.75
N ILE A 158 -13.26 -0.96 11.25
CA ILE A 158 -14.11 -2.14 11.36
C ILE A 158 -14.50 -2.65 9.97
N GLY A 159 -14.85 -1.75 9.04
CA GLY A 159 -15.17 -2.11 7.66
C GLY A 159 -13.99 -2.79 6.95
N LEU A 160 -12.79 -2.22 7.09
CA LEU A 160 -11.56 -2.77 6.54
C LEU A 160 -11.25 -4.16 7.11
N LEU A 161 -11.44 -4.36 8.42
CA LEU A 161 -11.24 -5.65 9.08
C LEU A 161 -12.17 -6.73 8.50
N LEU A 162 -13.47 -6.43 8.39
CA LEU A 162 -14.45 -7.37 7.85
C LEU A 162 -14.19 -7.68 6.38
N PHE A 163 -13.80 -6.68 5.60
CA PHE A 163 -13.46 -6.80 4.18
C PHE A 163 -12.17 -7.62 3.97
N ALA A 164 -11.14 -7.37 4.75
CA ALA A 164 -9.89 -8.13 4.69
C ALA A 164 -10.13 -9.60 5.07
N PHE A 165 -10.96 -9.85 6.08
CA PHE A 165 -11.30 -11.21 6.50
C PHE A 165 -12.08 -11.99 5.44
N SER A 166 -13.10 -11.38 4.82
CA SER A 166 -13.87 -12.04 3.77
C SER A 166 -13.00 -12.32 2.54
N THR A 167 -12.15 -11.37 2.18
CA THR A 167 -11.18 -11.49 1.08
C THR A 167 -10.20 -12.64 1.34
N ALA A 168 -9.65 -12.75 2.55
CA ALA A 168 -8.75 -13.83 2.93
C ALA A 168 -9.40 -15.22 2.75
N ILE A 169 -10.66 -15.38 3.16
CA ILE A 169 -11.39 -16.65 2.98
C ILE A 169 -11.61 -16.96 1.49
N ALA A 170 -12.03 -15.97 0.71
CA ALA A 170 -12.28 -16.15 -0.72
C ALA A 170 -11.00 -16.55 -1.47
N TRP A 171 -9.88 -15.87 -1.22
CA TRP A 171 -8.59 -16.19 -1.84
C TRP A 171 -8.01 -17.52 -1.38
N SER A 172 -8.18 -17.89 -0.11
CA SER A 172 -7.84 -19.24 0.35
C SER A 172 -8.65 -20.30 -0.41
N TYR A 173 -9.94 -20.06 -0.66
CA TYR A 173 -10.77 -21.00 -1.42
C TYR A 173 -10.37 -21.09 -2.90
N TYR A 174 -10.05 -19.97 -3.56
CA TYR A 174 -9.57 -19.98 -4.94
C TYR A 174 -8.25 -20.75 -5.07
N GLY A 175 -7.33 -20.54 -4.13
CA GLY A 175 -6.07 -21.26 -4.11
C GLY A 175 -6.21 -22.75 -3.76
N ASP A 176 -7.16 -23.13 -2.90
CA ASP A 176 -7.51 -24.53 -2.68
C ASP A 176 -7.90 -25.20 -4.01
N ARG A 177 -8.78 -24.57 -4.80
CA ARG A 177 -9.23 -25.11 -6.09
C ARG A 177 -8.11 -25.19 -7.12
N ALA A 178 -7.25 -24.17 -7.19
CA ALA A 178 -6.08 -24.19 -8.05
C ALA A 178 -5.09 -25.31 -7.66
N THR A 179 -4.87 -25.51 -6.36
CA THR A 179 -3.99 -26.55 -5.82
C THR A 179 -4.51 -27.95 -6.14
N VAL A 180 -5.82 -28.19 -5.97
CA VAL A 180 -6.44 -29.46 -6.36
C VAL A 180 -6.26 -29.75 -7.84
N HIS A 181 -6.39 -28.74 -8.70
CA HIS A 181 -6.24 -28.90 -10.14
C HIS A 181 -4.79 -29.22 -10.55
N LEU A 182 -3.79 -28.64 -9.88
CA LEU A 182 -2.38 -28.81 -10.22
C LEU A 182 -1.72 -30.04 -9.56
N PHE A 183 -2.06 -30.31 -8.30
CA PHE A 183 -1.35 -31.28 -7.45
C PHE A 183 -2.26 -32.36 -6.86
N GLY A 184 -3.58 -32.22 -6.98
CA GLY A 184 -4.57 -33.15 -6.40
C GLY A 184 -4.99 -32.79 -4.97
N GLU A 185 -6.01 -33.48 -4.46
CA GLU A 185 -6.69 -33.16 -3.19
C GLU A 185 -5.81 -33.26 -1.95
N GLY A 186 -4.79 -34.12 -1.97
CA GLY A 186 -3.87 -34.32 -0.84
C GLY A 186 -3.01 -33.09 -0.49
N TRP A 187 -2.90 -32.12 -1.40
CA TRP A 187 -2.04 -30.93 -1.21
C TRP A 187 -2.75 -29.73 -0.59
N VAL A 188 -4.07 -29.80 -0.41
CA VAL A 188 -4.87 -28.67 0.10
C VAL A 188 -4.43 -28.24 1.50
N LEU A 189 -4.12 -29.18 2.39
CA LEU A 189 -3.69 -28.84 3.75
C LEU A 189 -2.37 -28.07 3.75
N TYR A 190 -1.40 -28.50 2.93
CA TYR A 190 -0.10 -27.84 2.82
C TYR A 190 -0.24 -26.42 2.25
N TYR A 191 -1.09 -26.25 1.23
CA TYR A 191 -1.41 -24.94 0.69
C TYR A 191 -1.97 -23.99 1.77
N ARG A 192 -2.93 -24.44 2.57
CA ARG A 192 -3.52 -23.62 3.65
C ARG A 192 -2.49 -23.23 4.72
N ILE A 193 -1.58 -24.12 5.08
CA ILE A 193 -0.49 -23.82 6.03
C ILE A 193 0.40 -22.72 5.47
N ILE A 194 0.81 -22.83 4.20
CA ILE A 194 1.61 -21.81 3.51
C ILE A 194 0.85 -20.48 3.42
N TYR A 195 -0.45 -20.53 3.09
CA TYR A 195 -1.32 -19.36 2.98
C TYR A 195 -1.40 -18.59 4.30
N VAL A 196 -1.65 -19.29 5.42
CA VAL A 196 -1.69 -18.67 6.76
C VAL A 196 -0.30 -18.14 7.17
N GLY A 197 0.77 -18.87 6.85
CA GLY A 197 2.14 -18.41 7.08
C GLY A 197 2.46 -17.12 6.32
N ALA A 198 2.02 -17.02 5.06
CA ALA A 198 2.19 -15.81 4.25
C ALA A 198 1.44 -14.60 4.85
N PHE A 199 0.23 -14.81 5.40
CA PHE A 199 -0.50 -13.75 6.13
C PHE A 199 0.27 -13.23 7.34
N PHE A 200 0.88 -14.12 8.12
CA PHE A 200 1.69 -13.72 9.26
C PHE A 200 2.92 -12.91 8.82
N THR A 201 3.62 -13.35 7.78
CA THR A 201 4.77 -12.62 7.22
C THR A 201 4.35 -11.26 6.67
N ALA A 202 3.21 -11.18 5.98
CA ALA A 202 2.70 -9.92 5.43
C ALA A 202 2.31 -8.90 6.50
N ALA A 203 2.00 -9.32 7.72
CA ALA A 203 1.68 -8.42 8.83
C ALA A 203 2.94 -7.74 9.44
N ILE A 204 4.14 -8.18 9.06
CA ILE A 204 5.42 -7.71 9.63
C ILE A 204 6.25 -6.95 8.58
N ILE A 205 6.00 -7.19 7.29
CA ILE A 205 6.70 -6.51 6.19
C ILE A 205 5.97 -5.20 5.85
N ASP A 206 6.74 -4.18 5.45
CA ASP A 206 6.20 -2.90 4.97
C ASP A 206 5.13 -3.04 3.89
N THR A 207 4.11 -2.20 4.01
CA THR A 207 2.94 -2.20 3.12
C THR A 207 3.34 -1.99 1.67
N LYS A 208 4.29 -1.08 1.40
CA LYS A 208 4.77 -0.80 0.03
C LYS A 208 5.36 -2.03 -0.65
N ILE A 209 6.14 -2.85 0.05
CA ILE A 209 6.75 -4.07 -0.51
C ILE A 209 5.65 -5.05 -0.96
N VAL A 210 4.61 -5.21 -0.15
CA VAL A 210 3.46 -6.07 -0.48
C VAL A 210 2.76 -5.58 -1.74
N TRP A 211 2.54 -4.27 -1.88
CA TRP A 211 1.97 -3.68 -3.09
C TRP A 211 2.87 -3.86 -4.31
N ASP A 212 4.17 -3.64 -4.20
CA ASP A 212 5.13 -3.81 -5.30
C ASP A 212 5.09 -5.26 -5.82
N ILE A 213 5.07 -6.27 -4.93
CA ILE A 213 4.90 -7.68 -5.32
C ILE A 213 3.55 -7.91 -6.02
N ALA A 214 2.46 -7.37 -5.49
CA ALA A 214 1.13 -7.52 -6.08
C ALA A 214 1.05 -6.93 -7.50
N THR A 215 1.72 -5.80 -7.76
CA THR A 215 1.76 -5.19 -9.09
C THR A 215 2.47 -6.04 -10.14
N VAL A 216 3.42 -6.89 -9.73
CA VAL A 216 4.11 -7.83 -10.63
C VAL A 216 3.28 -9.10 -10.84
N ILE A 217 2.74 -9.67 -9.76
CA ILE A 217 1.99 -10.95 -9.82
C ILE A 217 0.62 -10.78 -10.51
N GLY A 218 -0.06 -9.65 -10.31
CA GLY A 218 -1.39 -9.40 -10.86
C GLY A 218 -1.48 -9.57 -12.38
N PRO A 219 -0.62 -8.91 -13.18
CA PRO A 219 -0.54 -9.12 -14.63
C PRO A 219 -0.19 -10.55 -15.02
N ILE A 220 0.74 -11.20 -14.30
CA ILE A 220 1.16 -12.59 -14.57
C ILE A 220 -0.03 -13.55 -14.46
N ALA A 221 -0.91 -13.36 -13.47
CA ALA A 221 -2.13 -14.17 -13.32
C ALA A 221 -3.23 -13.79 -14.32
N THR A 222 -3.39 -12.50 -14.60
CA THR A 222 -4.53 -11.97 -15.36
C THR A 222 -4.35 -12.15 -16.88
N VAL A 223 -3.15 -11.93 -17.41
CA VAL A 223 -2.90 -11.94 -18.86
C VAL A 223 -3.21 -13.32 -19.48
N PRO A 224 -2.76 -14.47 -18.94
CA PRO A 224 -3.09 -15.78 -19.49
C PRO A 224 -4.60 -16.07 -19.47
N ASN A 225 -5.29 -15.67 -18.39
CA ASN A 225 -6.73 -15.85 -18.26
C ASN A 225 -7.51 -15.05 -19.32
N LEU A 226 -7.14 -13.78 -19.52
CA LEU A 226 -7.75 -12.95 -20.56
C LEU A 226 -7.51 -13.52 -21.97
N LEU A 227 -6.30 -14.00 -22.26
CA LEU A 227 -6.00 -14.66 -23.53
C LEU A 227 -6.84 -15.93 -23.74
N ALA A 228 -6.98 -16.76 -22.70
CA ALA A 228 -7.81 -17.95 -22.75
C ALA A 228 -9.27 -17.61 -23.05
N ILE A 229 -9.85 -16.61 -22.38
CA ILE A 229 -11.22 -16.15 -22.63
C ILE A 229 -11.38 -15.63 -24.07
N LEU A 230 -10.40 -14.88 -24.59
CA LEU A 230 -10.43 -14.37 -25.96
C LEU A 230 -10.39 -15.48 -27.02
N PHE A 231 -9.61 -16.54 -26.78
CA PHE A 231 -9.57 -17.70 -27.68
C PHE A 231 -10.83 -18.56 -27.57
N LEU A 232 -11.35 -18.76 -26.36
CA LEU A 232 -12.54 -19.57 -26.09
C LEU A 232 -13.87 -18.83 -26.32
N ARG A 233 -13.83 -17.59 -26.83
CA ARG A 233 -15.04 -16.76 -27.01
C ARG A 233 -16.10 -17.42 -27.90
N LYS A 234 -15.69 -18.22 -28.89
CA LYS A 234 -16.64 -18.90 -29.81
C LYS A 234 -17.35 -20.04 -29.08
N GLU A 235 -16.62 -20.79 -28.28
CA GLU A 235 -17.10 -21.89 -27.45
C GLU A 235 -18.08 -21.37 -26.39
N ILE A 236 -17.73 -20.26 -25.71
CA ILE A 236 -18.63 -19.60 -24.75
C ILE A 236 -19.94 -19.18 -25.43
N LYS A 237 -19.87 -18.57 -26.62
CA LYS A 237 -21.08 -18.16 -27.36
C LYS A 237 -21.96 -19.35 -27.74
N LYS A 238 -21.35 -20.50 -28.07
CA LYS A 238 -22.08 -21.74 -28.37
C LYS A 238 -22.77 -22.29 -27.12
N LEU A 239 -22.06 -22.37 -26.00
CA LEU A 239 -22.61 -22.84 -24.72
C LEU A 239 -23.77 -21.96 -24.24
N ASP A 240 -23.65 -20.64 -24.39
CA ASP A 240 -24.73 -19.70 -24.04
C ASP A 240 -25.98 -19.93 -24.91
N ALA A 241 -25.81 -20.14 -26.21
CA ALA A 241 -26.93 -20.41 -27.12
C ALA A 241 -27.64 -21.74 -26.84
N GLU A 242 -26.93 -22.74 -26.30
CA GLU A 242 -27.47 -24.04 -25.91
C GLU A 242 -28.05 -24.04 -24.47
N TYR A 243 -27.82 -22.96 -23.70
CA TYR A 243 -28.26 -22.87 -22.30
C TYR A 243 -29.78 -22.63 -22.19
N VAL A 244 -30.51 -23.66 -21.76
CA VAL A 244 -31.96 -23.56 -21.51
C VAL A 244 -32.21 -23.27 -20.03
N VAL A 245 -32.82 -22.12 -19.73
CA VAL A 245 -33.25 -21.78 -18.37
C VAL A 245 -34.50 -22.60 -18.03
N VAL A 246 -34.32 -23.68 -17.28
CA VAL A 246 -35.44 -24.39 -16.66
C VAL A 246 -35.94 -23.54 -15.48
N LYS A 247 -37.03 -22.79 -15.70
CA LYS A 247 -37.77 -22.15 -14.61
C LYS A 247 -38.64 -23.21 -13.95
N ASN A 248 -38.30 -23.56 -12.70
CA ASN A 248 -39.22 -24.22 -11.78
C ASN A 248 -40.20 -23.20 -11.18
#